data_AF-A0A0C3RX87-F1
#
_entry.id   AF-A0A0C3RX87-F1
#
_cell.length_a   1.000
_cell.length_b   1.000
_cell.length_c   1.000
_cell.angle_alpha   90.00
_cell.angle_beta   90.00
_cell.angle_gamma   90.00
#
_symmetry.space_group_name_H-M   'P 1'
#
loop_
_entity.id
_entity.type
_entity.pdbx_description
1 polymer ?
#
loop_
_entity_poly.entity_id
_entity_poly.type
_entity_poly.pdbx_seq_one_letter_code
_entity_poly.pdbx_strand_id
1 'polypeptide(L)'
;MPSVQFRVNGTLGVRLRDALRYPTTHNIQGLYDPNALPILSHTSLRVTIRIQWPGYESWTDPNGIHQYDHGYEANLRNRQHIAWQVARSVKTFYDEMRTTQGIEPGWSLGRMATSIAFDDLYLIELRNASRGSWQPVLSWLPANANGTL
;
A
#
# COMPACT_ATOMS: atom_id res chain seq x y z
N MET A 1 5.96 7.38 -14.44
CA MET A 1 4.66 7.90 -13.96
C MET A 1 4.87 8.56 -12.61
N PRO A 2 4.12 9.62 -12.26
CA PRO A 2 4.24 10.26 -10.96
C PRO A 2 3.84 9.30 -9.83
N SER A 3 4.42 9.47 -8.64
CA SER A 3 3.98 8.68 -7.47
C SER A 3 2.57 9.08 -7.04
N VAL A 4 1.86 8.15 -6.41
CA VAL A 4 0.54 8.40 -5.82
C VAL A 4 0.74 8.58 -4.33
N GLN A 5 0.55 9.80 -3.82
CA GLN A 5 0.64 10.08 -2.38
C GLN A 5 -0.69 9.86 -1.67
N PHE A 6 -0.64 9.43 -0.42
CA PHE A 6 -1.81 9.20 0.43
C PHE A 6 -1.74 10.10 1.66
N ARG A 7 -2.82 10.83 1.95
CA ARG A 7 -2.92 11.73 3.11
C ARG A 7 -4.29 11.58 3.76
N VAL A 8 -4.36 11.57 5.08
CA VAL A 8 -5.59 11.54 5.85
C VAL A 8 -5.63 12.76 6.77
N ASN A 9 -6.65 13.60 6.63
CA ASN A 9 -6.84 14.83 7.41
C ASN A 9 -5.59 15.75 7.40
N GLY A 10 -4.92 15.85 6.23
CA GLY A 10 -3.70 16.63 6.05
C GLY A 10 -2.41 15.89 6.45
N THR A 11 -2.50 14.86 7.28
CA THR A 11 -1.36 14.02 7.71
C THR A 11 -0.96 13.06 6.60
N LEU A 12 0.35 12.87 6.42
CA LEU A 12 0.88 11.94 5.44
C LEU A 12 0.67 10.49 5.90
N GLY A 13 0.16 9.65 5.00
CA GLY A 13 -0.07 8.24 5.25
C GLY A 13 -1.53 7.86 5.47
N VAL A 14 -1.91 6.69 4.95
CA VAL A 14 -3.14 5.98 5.30
C VAL A 14 -2.76 4.77 6.13
N ARG A 15 -3.32 4.63 7.32
CA ARG A 15 -3.12 3.43 8.15
C ARG A 15 -3.70 2.21 7.42
N LEU A 16 -2.89 1.15 7.24
CA LEU A 16 -3.29 -0.01 6.42
C LEU A 16 -4.53 -0.71 6.96
N ARG A 17 -4.67 -0.81 8.29
CA ARG A 17 -5.86 -1.37 8.93
C ARG A 17 -7.14 -0.58 8.58
N ASP A 18 -7.02 0.75 8.47
CA ASP A 18 -8.16 1.63 8.21
C ASP A 18 -8.56 1.53 6.74
N ALA A 19 -7.59 1.38 5.84
CA ALA A 19 -7.84 1.08 4.42
C ALA A 19 -8.61 -0.23 4.22
N LEU A 20 -8.39 -1.24 5.08
CA LEU A 20 -9.06 -2.54 5.01
C LEU A 20 -10.41 -2.58 5.76
N ARG A 21 -10.78 -1.53 6.49
CA ARG A 21 -11.94 -1.54 7.40
C ARG A 21 -13.28 -1.77 6.69
N TYR A 22 -13.45 -1.19 5.50
CA TYR A 22 -14.69 -1.24 4.74
C TYR A 22 -14.46 -1.86 3.36
N PRO A 23 -14.36 -3.19 3.24
CA PRO A 23 -13.94 -3.86 2.01
C PRO A 23 -14.92 -3.69 0.83
N THR A 24 -16.17 -3.31 1.09
CA THR A 24 -17.17 -3.08 0.03
C THR A 24 -17.13 -1.65 -0.50
N THR A 25 -17.03 -0.66 0.39
CA THR A 25 -17.12 0.76 0.03
C THR A 25 -15.76 1.41 -0.17
N HIS A 26 -14.70 0.82 0.40
CA HIS A 26 -13.33 1.35 0.41
C HIS A 26 -13.22 2.73 1.08
N ASN A 27 -14.24 3.12 1.85
CA ASN A 27 -14.32 4.46 2.43
C ASN A 27 -13.24 4.67 3.49
N ILE A 28 -12.26 5.52 3.18
CA ILE A 28 -11.22 5.95 4.11
C ILE A 28 -11.58 7.38 4.53
N GLN A 29 -12.12 7.52 5.74
CA GLN A 29 -12.56 8.81 6.26
C GLN A 29 -11.38 9.80 6.33
N GLY A 30 -11.57 10.99 5.74
CA GLY A 30 -10.55 12.03 5.75
C GLY A 30 -9.44 11.87 4.69
N LEU A 31 -9.52 10.85 3.83
CA LEU A 31 -8.59 10.68 2.72
C LEU A 31 -8.62 11.92 1.81
N TYR A 32 -7.45 12.48 1.51
CA TYR A 32 -7.30 13.56 0.55
C TYR A 32 -7.62 13.08 -0.86
N ASP A 33 -8.57 13.76 -1.52
CA ASP A 33 -8.98 13.49 -2.90
C ASP A 33 -9.26 11.99 -3.16
N PRO A 34 -10.26 11.40 -2.48
CA PRO A 34 -10.51 9.95 -2.51
C PRO A 34 -10.99 9.47 -3.89
N ASN A 35 -11.58 10.37 -4.68
CA ASN A 35 -12.13 10.11 -6.00
C ASN A 35 -11.14 10.36 -7.15
N ALA A 36 -9.91 10.82 -6.85
CA ALA A 36 -8.87 10.96 -7.86
C ALA A 36 -8.68 9.66 -8.64
N LEU A 37 -8.42 9.76 -9.94
CA LEU A 37 -8.22 8.61 -10.84
C LEU A 37 -6.73 8.49 -11.22
N PRO A 38 -5.86 7.98 -10.32
CA PRO A 38 -4.45 7.85 -10.63
C PRO A 38 -4.24 6.85 -11.76
N ILE A 39 -3.45 7.24 -12.77
CA ILE A 39 -3.05 6.36 -13.86
C ILE A 39 -1.79 5.62 -13.43
N LEU A 40 -1.87 4.29 -13.31
CA LEU A 40 -0.75 3.42 -12.92
C LEU A 40 -0.03 2.79 -14.13
N SER A 41 -0.70 2.74 -15.27
CA SER A 41 -0.21 2.28 -16.56
C SER A 41 -1.07 2.86 -17.68
N HIS A 42 -0.42 3.17 -18.82
CA HIS A 42 -1.12 3.54 -20.06
C HIS A 42 -1.41 2.33 -20.96
N THR A 43 -0.77 1.20 -20.69
CA THR A 43 -0.75 0.06 -21.60
C THR A 43 -1.22 -1.25 -20.97
N SER A 44 -1.53 -1.25 -19.67
CA SER A 44 -1.94 -2.45 -18.95
C SER A 44 -3.08 -2.14 -18.00
N LEU A 45 -4.04 -3.06 -17.91
CA LEU A 45 -5.16 -2.99 -16.97
C LEU A 45 -4.75 -3.32 -15.53
N ARG A 46 -3.61 -4.01 -15.38
CA ARG A 46 -3.05 -4.48 -14.11
C ARG A 46 -1.61 -4.02 -13.97
N VAL A 47 -1.22 -3.69 -12.75
CA VAL A 47 0.17 -3.41 -12.39
C VAL A 47 0.64 -4.33 -11.27
N THR A 48 1.94 -4.61 -11.27
CA THR A 48 2.59 -5.46 -10.27
C THR A 48 2.94 -4.63 -9.04
N ILE A 49 2.65 -5.16 -7.85
CA ILE A 49 3.13 -4.63 -6.58
C ILE A 49 4.37 -5.39 -6.15
N ARG A 50 5.45 -4.67 -5.84
CA ARG A 50 6.69 -5.23 -5.28
C ARG A 50 6.90 -4.67 -3.90
N ILE A 51 7.13 -5.53 -2.92
CA ILE A 51 7.45 -5.15 -1.55
C ILE A 51 8.90 -5.52 -1.28
N GLN A 52 9.68 -4.51 -0.93
CA GLN A 52 11.04 -4.68 -0.42
C GLN A 52 10.99 -4.33 1.05
N TRP A 53 11.04 -5.36 1.89
CA TRP A 53 11.07 -5.21 3.33
C TRP A 53 12.48 -5.56 3.83
N PRO A 54 13.15 -4.68 4.59
CA PRO A 54 14.51 -4.93 5.05
C PRO A 54 14.64 -6.24 5.81
N GLY A 55 15.64 -7.04 5.43
CA GLY A 55 15.89 -8.35 6.00
C GLY A 55 15.06 -9.49 5.44
N TYR A 56 14.20 -9.25 4.45
CA TYR A 56 13.38 -10.26 3.78
C TYR A 56 13.66 -10.26 2.27
N GLU A 57 13.40 -11.39 1.62
CA GLU A 57 13.46 -11.47 0.15
C GLU A 57 12.44 -10.54 -0.50
N SER A 58 12.76 -10.09 -1.72
CA SER A 58 11.83 -9.27 -2.50
C SER A 58 10.55 -10.05 -2.76
N TRP A 59 9.42 -9.48 -2.33
CA TRP A 59 8.11 -10.10 -2.53
C TRP A 59 7.36 -9.42 -3.66
N THR A 60 6.66 -10.21 -4.46
CA THR A 60 5.83 -9.72 -5.57
C THR A 60 4.41 -10.23 -5.39
N ASP A 61 3.44 -9.32 -5.46
CA ASP A 61 2.03 -9.70 -5.35
C ASP A 61 1.63 -10.58 -6.53
N PRO A 62 1.23 -11.85 -6.30
CA PRO A 62 0.81 -12.76 -7.35
C PRO A 62 -0.46 -12.28 -8.07
N ASN A 63 -1.27 -11.42 -7.43
CA ASN A 63 -2.51 -10.87 -7.98
C ASN A 63 -2.36 -9.46 -8.54
N GLY A 64 -1.32 -8.73 -8.12
CA GLY A 64 -1.13 -7.31 -8.46
C GLY A 64 -2.37 -6.47 -8.13
N ILE A 65 -2.44 -5.28 -8.70
CA ILE A 65 -3.61 -4.41 -8.55
C ILE A 65 -4.19 -4.02 -9.91
N HIS A 66 -5.51 -3.94 -9.95
CA HIS A 66 -6.27 -3.55 -11.14
C HIS A 66 -6.48 -2.05 -11.15
N GLN A 67 -6.10 -1.40 -12.24
CA GLN A 67 -6.33 0.02 -12.44
C GLN A 67 -7.75 0.31 -12.93
N TYR A 68 -8.44 -0.69 -13.48
CA TYR A 68 -9.80 -0.55 -13.99
C TYR A 68 -10.76 -1.44 -13.19
N ASP A 69 -12.02 -1.06 -13.11
CA ASP A 69 -13.08 -1.96 -12.68
C ASP A 69 -13.43 -2.99 -13.76
N HIS A 70 -14.14 -4.05 -13.36
CA HIS A 70 -14.62 -5.10 -14.26
C HIS A 70 -16.01 -4.77 -14.82
N GLY A 71 -16.41 -3.49 -14.79
CA GLY A 71 -17.71 -3.05 -15.28
C GLY A 71 -17.76 -2.97 -16.81
N TYR A 72 -18.98 -2.83 -17.34
CA TYR A 72 -19.23 -2.73 -18.78
C TYR A 72 -18.47 -1.56 -19.45
N GLU A 73 -18.33 -0.43 -18.75
CA GLU A 73 -17.60 0.76 -19.22
C GLU A 73 -16.16 0.88 -18.68
N ALA A 74 -15.66 -0.16 -17.97
CA ALA A 74 -14.31 -0.24 -17.38
C ALA A 74 -13.77 1.11 -16.86
N ASN A 75 -14.20 1.54 -15.67
CA ASN A 75 -13.77 2.81 -15.09
C ASN A 75 -12.44 2.67 -14.36
N LEU A 76 -11.64 3.75 -14.38
CA LEU A 76 -10.44 3.83 -13.54
C LEU A 76 -10.81 3.69 -12.06
N ARG A 77 -10.02 2.90 -11.33
CA ARG A 77 -10.11 2.79 -9.87
C ARG A 77 -9.61 4.08 -9.24
N ASN A 78 -10.41 4.61 -8.33
CA ASN A 78 -10.08 5.82 -7.61
C ASN A 78 -9.01 5.60 -6.53
N ARG A 79 -8.46 6.69 -6.01
CA ARG A 79 -7.39 6.68 -5.01
C ARG A 79 -7.72 5.83 -3.78
N GLN A 80 -8.95 5.89 -3.28
CA GLN A 80 -9.37 5.06 -2.13
C GLN A 80 -9.33 3.56 -2.46
N HIS A 81 -9.77 3.16 -3.64
CA HIS A 81 -9.74 1.76 -4.06
C HIS A 81 -8.31 1.29 -4.32
N ILE A 82 -7.44 2.15 -4.88
CA ILE A 82 -6.00 1.87 -5.00
C ILE A 82 -5.37 1.67 -3.61
N ALA A 83 -5.68 2.54 -2.63
CA ALA A 83 -5.18 2.39 -1.26
C ALA A 83 -5.60 1.05 -0.63
N TRP A 84 -6.86 0.65 -0.81
CA TRP A 84 -7.35 -0.65 -0.34
C TRP A 84 -6.65 -1.83 -1.02
N GLN A 85 -6.49 -1.81 -2.34
CA GLN A 85 -5.81 -2.88 -3.06
C GLN A 85 -4.36 -3.03 -2.58
N VAL A 86 -3.63 -1.92 -2.42
CA VAL A 86 -2.26 -1.94 -1.90
C VAL A 86 -2.24 -2.45 -0.46
N ALA A 87 -3.15 -2.01 0.40
CA ALA A 87 -3.23 -2.51 1.78
C ALA A 87 -3.49 -4.02 1.83
N ARG A 88 -4.30 -4.55 0.89
CA ARG A 88 -4.54 -5.98 0.73
C ARG A 88 -3.25 -6.71 0.31
N SER A 89 -2.53 -6.20 -0.68
CA SER A 89 -1.23 -6.76 -1.10
C SER A 89 -0.22 -6.81 0.07
N VAL A 90 -0.14 -5.72 0.85
CA VAL A 90 0.76 -5.66 2.02
C VAL A 90 0.30 -6.62 3.10
N LYS A 91 -1.01 -6.80 3.32
CA LYS A 91 -1.52 -7.78 4.28
C LYS A 91 -1.16 -9.21 3.88
N THR A 92 -1.28 -9.54 2.59
CA THR A 92 -0.87 -10.84 2.06
C THR A 92 0.62 -11.09 2.29
N PHE A 93 1.48 -10.14 1.91
CA PHE A 93 2.91 -10.20 2.22
C PHE A 93 3.17 -10.41 3.71
N TYR A 94 2.53 -9.62 4.56
CA TYR A 94 2.71 -9.68 6.01
C TYR A 94 2.32 -11.06 6.55
N ASP A 95 1.19 -11.62 6.12
CA ASP A 95 0.72 -12.92 6.56
C ASP A 95 1.63 -14.08 6.13
N GLU A 96 2.19 -13.99 4.92
CA GLU A 96 3.14 -14.96 4.38
C GLU A 96 4.50 -14.89 5.09
N MET A 97 4.98 -13.68 5.40
CA MET A 97 6.35 -13.47 5.88
C MET A 97 6.48 -13.37 7.41
N ARG A 98 5.40 -13.17 8.16
CA ARG A 98 5.45 -13.01 9.63
C ARG A 98 5.95 -14.23 10.40
N THR A 99 6.05 -15.40 9.77
CA THR A 99 6.65 -16.62 10.35
C THR A 99 8.11 -16.80 9.95
N THR A 100 8.60 -16.00 9.01
CA THR A 100 9.97 -16.01 8.52
C THR A 100 10.81 -15.05 9.35
N GLN A 101 12.01 -15.50 9.76
CA GLN A 101 12.96 -14.67 10.48
C GLN A 101 13.69 -13.76 9.49
N GLY A 102 13.41 -12.45 9.57
CA GLY A 102 14.19 -11.45 8.86
C GLY A 102 15.61 -11.33 9.41
N ILE A 103 16.58 -11.04 8.55
CA ILE A 103 17.99 -10.90 8.94
C ILE A 103 18.34 -9.50 9.46
N GLU A 104 17.51 -8.50 9.20
CA GLU A 104 17.76 -7.10 9.58
C GLU A 104 17.15 -6.79 10.96
N PRO A 105 17.96 -6.37 11.96
CA PRO A 105 17.47 -6.00 13.28
C PRO A 105 16.46 -4.84 13.23
N GLY A 106 15.39 -4.94 14.03
CA GLY A 106 14.36 -3.90 14.12
C GLY A 106 13.32 -3.92 12.99
N TRP A 107 13.49 -4.76 11.98
CA TRP A 107 12.56 -4.92 10.86
C TRP A 107 11.80 -6.25 10.89
N SER A 108 11.76 -6.94 12.03
CA SER A 108 11.04 -8.21 12.13
C SER A 108 9.52 -8.00 12.01
N LEU A 109 8.87 -8.90 11.29
CA LEU A 109 7.41 -9.00 11.19
C LEU A 109 6.89 -9.97 12.27
N GLY A 110 5.69 -9.73 12.81
CA GLY A 110 4.97 -10.77 13.56
C GLY A 110 4.86 -10.58 15.08
N ARG A 111 5.14 -11.66 15.84
CA ARG A 111 4.66 -11.86 17.23
C ARG A 111 5.68 -11.54 18.33
N MET A 112 6.91 -11.17 17.99
CA MET A 112 7.85 -10.74 19.03
C MET A 112 7.42 -9.36 19.53
N ALA A 113 7.69 -9.07 20.80
CA ALA A 113 7.37 -7.76 21.39
C ALA A 113 8.07 -6.59 20.65
N THR A 114 9.15 -6.88 19.91
CA THR A 114 9.92 -5.91 19.12
C THR A 114 9.57 -5.93 17.63
N SER A 115 8.60 -6.73 17.20
CA SER A 115 8.19 -6.80 15.80
C SER A 115 7.28 -5.66 15.41
N ILE A 116 7.41 -5.23 14.15
CA ILE A 116 6.53 -4.24 13.55
C ILE A 116 5.16 -4.90 13.30
N ALA A 117 4.13 -4.43 13.99
CA ALA A 117 2.77 -4.91 13.81
C ALA A 117 2.15 -4.36 12.50
N PHE A 118 1.38 -5.19 11.79
CA PHE A 118 0.65 -4.75 10.59
C PHE A 118 -0.22 -3.52 10.86
N ASP A 119 -0.87 -3.49 12.01
CA ASP A 119 -1.76 -2.41 12.40
C ASP A 119 -1.04 -1.08 12.55
N ASP A 120 0.28 -1.05 12.75
CA ASP A 120 1.04 0.18 12.91
C ASP A 120 1.58 0.72 11.58
N LEU A 121 1.29 0.04 10.47
CA LEU A 121 1.75 0.45 9.14
C LEU A 121 0.87 1.51 8.50
N TYR A 122 1.54 2.45 7.86
CA TYR A 122 0.97 3.54 7.07
C TYR A 122 1.48 3.44 5.63
N LEU A 123 0.56 3.44 4.66
CA LEU A 123 0.86 3.63 3.25
C LEU A 123 1.06 5.12 2.99
N ILE A 124 2.31 5.52 2.73
CA ILE A 124 2.71 6.91 2.48
C ILE A 124 2.50 7.29 1.02
N GLU A 125 3.02 6.44 0.13
CA GLU A 125 2.92 6.63 -1.31
C GLU A 125 3.07 5.32 -2.06
N LEU A 126 2.68 5.34 -3.34
CA LEU A 126 2.94 4.28 -4.30
C LEU A 126 3.90 4.84 -5.36
N ARG A 127 5.13 4.35 -5.39
CA ARG A 127 6.18 4.78 -6.32
C ARG A 127 6.27 3.88 -7.53
N ASN A 128 6.48 4.47 -8.71
CA ASN A 128 6.75 3.70 -9.91
C ASN A 128 8.20 3.19 -9.86
N ALA A 129 8.38 1.86 -9.77
CA ALA A 129 9.70 1.23 -9.73
C ALA A 129 10.19 0.92 -11.16
N SER A 130 9.29 0.52 -12.05
CA SER A 130 9.56 0.31 -13.47
C SER A 130 8.26 0.27 -14.29
N ARG A 131 8.35 -0.06 -15.59
CA ARG A 131 7.18 -0.14 -16.47
C ARG A 131 6.20 -1.22 -15.97
N GLY A 132 5.04 -0.78 -15.47
CA GLY A 132 4.00 -1.67 -14.92
C GLY A 132 4.32 -2.23 -13.53
N SER A 133 5.38 -1.76 -12.86
CA SER A 133 5.76 -2.19 -11.52
C SER A 133 5.75 -1.03 -10.54
N TRP A 134 5.11 -1.22 -9.40
CA TRP A 134 4.93 -0.22 -8.36
C TRP A 134 5.35 -0.77 -7.01
N GLN A 135 5.87 0.11 -6.17
CA GLN A 135 6.36 -0.20 -4.84
C GLN A 135 5.66 0.69 -3.82
N PRO A 136 4.98 0.12 -2.81
CA PRO A 136 4.43 0.89 -1.72
C PRO A 136 5.59 1.37 -0.83
N VAL A 137 5.51 2.62 -0.41
CA VAL A 137 6.37 3.19 0.62
C VAL A 137 5.60 3.15 1.92
N LEU A 138 6.14 2.42 2.89
CA LEU A 138 5.52 2.16 4.17
C LEU A 138 6.27 2.88 5.28
N SER A 139 5.55 3.28 6.31
CA SER A 139 6.09 3.74 7.59
C SER A 139 5.38 3.01 8.71
N TRP A 140 6.09 2.64 9.78
CA TRP A 140 5.48 2.13 11.02
C TRP A 140 5.41 3.20 12.12
N LEU A 141 5.90 4.41 11.81
CA LEU A 141 5.70 5.61 12.62
C LEU A 141 4.65 6.48 11.93
N PRO A 142 3.72 7.10 12.67
CA PRO A 142 2.89 8.14 12.10
C PRO A 142 3.80 9.22 11.52
N ALA A 143 3.58 9.61 10.27
CA ALA A 143 4.33 10.72 9.69
C ALA A 143 3.93 12.00 10.44
N ASN A 144 4.76 12.42 11.40
CA ASN A 144 4.58 13.68 12.09
C ASN A 144 4.44 14.80 11.04
N ALA A 145 3.60 15.80 11.29
CA ALA A 145 3.29 16.90 10.37
C ALA A 145 4.51 17.75 9.91
N ASN A 146 5.71 17.44 10.40
CA ASN A 146 6.97 18.05 10.02
C ASN A 146 7.77 17.04 9.20
N GLY A 147 7.63 17.10 7.88
CA GLY A 147 8.16 16.12 6.95
C GLY A 147 9.69 16.05 6.90
N THR A 148 10.26 15.18 7.72
CA THR A 148 11.61 14.64 7.53
C THR A 148 11.57 13.14 7.81
N LEU A 149 11.67 12.36 6.73
CA LEU A 149 12.28 11.03 6.76
C LEU A 149 13.77 11.21 6.49
#